data_AF-A0A2V2Z6S5-F1
#
_entry.id   AF-A0A2V2Z6S5-F1
#
_cell.length_a   1.000
_cell.length_b   1.000
_cell.length_c   1.000
_cell.angle_alpha   90.00
_cell.angle_beta   90.00
_cell.angle_gamma   90.00
#
_symmetry.space_group_name_H-M   'P 1'
#
loop_
_entity.id
_entity.type
_entity.pdbx_description
1 polymer ?
#
loop_
_entity_poly.entity_id
_entity_poly.type
_entity_poly.pdbx_seq_one_letter_code
_entity_poly.pdbx_strand_id
1 'polypeptide(L)'
;MKLTGAYNCVLASIYNALRINCRLEFPIQTMVVVPQLFRLYNWNHWLSSPPPMEIAEPFLARIGADLGFPETKGLDDAIQQARERLRQGEVIPASINLRYSYFDPTPFDNDFWNYQLITGVTKEDRFLMFDMYHAEAYEVDEARLRSMMDTSFNYRNAGAFTPFMELIVRSDEHAHAVLQGMNDQVGMLAAVTAYDADANLEAGQLWLDRLQAHLAKVESDQFHAEVYRLMGHLMLILKSRTQFIQAAATMGLYGDADDAFDEGWNTFVHAVPMNLFRRSHEAYSDMLTAYRELIGRERDGLNRIKERLVRHGAISGGVTS
;
A
#
# COMPACT_ATOMS: atom_id res chain seq x y z
N MET A 1 -21.92 -3.46 4.24
CA MET A 1 -20.77 -2.56 4.51
C MET A 1 -19.76 -2.76 3.39
N LYS A 2 -19.32 -1.70 2.70
CA LYS A 2 -18.37 -1.82 1.58
C LYS A 2 -16.95 -1.59 2.10
N LEU A 3 -16.15 -2.64 2.15
CA LEU A 3 -14.71 -2.55 2.48
C LEU A 3 -13.93 -2.02 1.28
N THR A 4 -12.81 -1.36 1.54
CA THR A 4 -12.00 -0.70 0.50
C THR A 4 -10.56 -1.20 0.52
N GLY A 5 -10.10 -1.77 -0.59
CA GLY A 5 -8.69 -2.12 -0.77
C GLY A 5 -7.81 -0.92 -1.11
N ALA A 6 -6.50 -1.09 -0.98
CA ALA A 6 -5.52 -0.10 -1.46
C ALA A 6 -4.28 -0.75 -2.08
N TYR A 7 -3.40 0.07 -2.66
CA TYR A 7 -2.09 -0.40 -3.10
C TYR A 7 -1.29 -0.97 -1.94
N ASN A 8 -1.43 -0.41 -0.74
CA ASN A 8 -0.77 -0.88 0.47
C ASN A 8 -1.79 -1.40 1.50
N CYS A 9 -1.60 -2.63 1.96
CA CYS A 9 -2.53 -3.30 2.85
C CYS A 9 -2.60 -2.69 4.27
N VAL A 10 -1.52 -2.07 4.75
CA VAL A 10 -1.48 -1.35 6.04
C VAL A 10 -2.37 -0.12 5.97
N LEU A 11 -2.17 0.72 4.96
CA LEU A 11 -2.98 1.93 4.74
C LEU A 11 -4.46 1.55 4.63
N ALA A 12 -4.79 0.58 3.78
CA ALA A 12 -6.16 0.14 3.64
C ALA A 12 -6.75 -0.38 4.97
N SER A 13 -5.98 -1.14 5.75
CA SER A 13 -6.42 -1.64 7.06
C SER A 13 -6.73 -0.51 8.02
N ILE A 14 -5.87 0.52 8.09
CA ILE A 14 -6.10 1.74 8.86
C ILE A 14 -7.39 2.43 8.43
N TYR A 15 -7.56 2.65 7.12
CA TYR A 15 -8.76 3.28 6.58
C TYR A 15 -10.04 2.56 6.98
N ASN A 16 -10.10 1.24 6.79
CA ASN A 16 -11.31 0.48 7.11
C ASN A 16 -11.56 0.42 8.62
N ALA A 17 -10.52 0.31 9.45
CA ALA A 17 -10.67 0.34 10.90
C ALA A 17 -11.17 1.71 11.39
N LEU A 18 -10.66 2.84 10.88
CA LEU A 18 -11.18 4.18 11.17
C LEU A 18 -12.66 4.31 10.76
N ARG A 19 -13.02 3.81 9.57
CA ARG A 19 -14.39 3.89 9.06
C ARG A 19 -15.39 3.06 9.86
N ILE A 20 -14.97 1.88 10.31
CA ILE A 20 -15.90 0.87 10.83
C ILE A 20 -15.91 0.91 12.35
N ASN A 21 -14.73 0.79 12.97
CA ASN A 21 -14.61 0.74 14.42
C ASN A 21 -14.82 2.14 15.01
N CYS A 22 -14.27 3.18 14.38
CA CYS A 22 -14.35 4.57 14.85
C CYS A 22 -15.46 5.39 14.16
N ARG A 23 -16.19 4.81 13.19
CA ARG A 23 -17.29 5.47 12.45
C ARG A 23 -16.90 6.78 11.74
N LEU A 24 -15.62 6.94 11.39
CA LEU A 24 -15.11 8.13 10.71
C LEU A 24 -15.25 7.98 9.19
N GLU A 25 -16.24 8.62 8.57
CA GLU A 25 -16.45 8.53 7.13
C GLU A 25 -15.68 9.58 6.33
N PHE A 26 -14.83 9.13 5.39
CA PHE A 26 -14.09 9.98 4.47
C PHE A 26 -13.62 9.17 3.23
N PRO A 27 -13.28 9.82 2.10
CA PRO A 27 -12.66 9.15 0.95
C PRO A 27 -11.27 8.62 1.28
N ILE A 28 -10.90 7.43 0.82
CA ILE A 28 -9.56 6.86 1.06
C ILE A 28 -8.45 7.77 0.51
N GLN A 29 -8.74 8.50 -0.56
CA GLN A 29 -7.84 9.46 -1.21
C GLN A 29 -7.30 10.51 -0.23
N THR A 30 -8.11 10.93 0.75
CA THR A 30 -7.70 11.89 1.78
C THR A 30 -6.52 11.41 2.62
N MET A 31 -6.34 10.10 2.75
CA MET A 31 -5.24 9.50 3.50
C MET A 31 -4.08 9.06 2.59
N VAL A 32 -4.38 8.54 1.39
CA VAL A 32 -3.33 7.92 0.53
C VAL A 32 -2.75 8.86 -0.52
N VAL A 33 -3.46 9.93 -0.89
CA VAL A 33 -2.96 10.92 -1.86
C VAL A 33 -2.27 12.05 -1.12
N VAL A 34 -1.00 11.80 -0.80
CA VAL A 34 -0.12 12.69 -0.03
C VAL A 34 1.10 13.11 -0.87
N PRO A 35 1.84 14.17 -0.46
CA PRO A 35 3.06 14.62 -1.16
C PRO A 35 4.06 13.51 -1.49
N GLN A 36 4.14 12.47 -0.66
CA GLN A 36 5.10 11.37 -0.79
C GLN A 36 4.64 10.27 -1.77
N LEU A 37 3.40 10.30 -2.27
CA LEU A 37 2.78 9.20 -3.03
C LEU A 37 3.64 8.67 -4.19
N PHE A 38 4.26 9.59 -4.93
CA PHE A 38 5.06 9.25 -6.11
C PHE A 38 6.55 9.06 -5.84
N ARG A 39 7.00 9.32 -4.61
CA ARG A 39 8.40 9.20 -4.25
C ARG A 39 8.83 7.73 -4.32
N LEU A 40 9.97 7.49 -4.95
CA LEU A 40 10.59 6.17 -5.03
C LEU A 40 11.83 6.11 -4.14
N TYR A 41 12.04 4.94 -3.55
CA TYR A 41 13.16 4.66 -2.66
C TYR A 41 13.93 3.45 -3.18
N ASN A 42 15.26 3.51 -3.03
CA ASN A 42 16.09 2.33 -3.03
C ASN A 42 16.20 1.78 -1.61
N TRP A 43 15.58 0.63 -1.33
CA TRP A 43 15.67 -0.03 -0.04
C TRP A 43 16.18 -1.45 -0.23
N ASN A 44 17.34 -1.79 0.34
CA ASN A 44 17.96 -3.13 0.23
C ASN A 44 17.83 -3.70 -1.19
N HIS A 45 18.47 -3.06 -2.18
CA HIS A 45 18.45 -3.48 -3.60
C HIS A 45 17.06 -3.63 -4.25
N TRP A 46 15.99 -3.14 -3.61
CA TRP A 46 14.64 -3.06 -4.16
C TRP A 46 14.26 -1.61 -4.48
N LEU A 47 13.48 -1.43 -5.54
CA LEU A 47 12.78 -0.18 -5.81
C LEU A 47 11.41 -0.25 -5.12
N SER A 48 11.13 0.68 -4.22
CA SER A 48 9.91 0.66 -3.40
C SER A 48 9.21 2.02 -3.36
N SER A 49 7.90 1.99 -3.11
CA SER A 49 7.14 3.14 -2.64
C SER A 49 7.57 3.53 -1.21
N PRO A 50 7.14 4.70 -0.69
CA PRO A 50 7.41 5.06 0.71
C PRO A 50 6.89 3.97 1.67
N PRO A 51 7.57 3.74 2.80
CA PRO A 51 7.03 2.92 3.88
C PRO A 51 5.62 3.42 4.28
N PRO A 52 4.68 2.52 4.59
CA PRO A 52 3.30 2.93 4.90
C PRO A 52 3.21 3.86 6.11
N MET A 53 4.12 3.73 7.08
CA MET A 53 4.15 4.61 8.26
C MET A 53 4.53 6.05 7.94
N GLU A 54 5.36 6.30 6.90
CA GLU A 54 5.66 7.66 6.44
C GLU A 54 4.41 8.38 5.90
N ILE A 55 3.37 7.63 5.53
CA ILE A 55 2.08 8.14 5.05
C ILE A 55 1.05 8.15 6.20
N ALA A 56 0.97 7.07 6.97
CA ALA A 56 -0.03 6.89 8.02
C ALA A 56 0.20 7.80 9.23
N GLU A 57 1.43 7.93 9.73
CA GLU A 57 1.69 8.67 10.98
C GLU A 57 1.30 10.15 10.88
N PRO A 58 1.66 10.91 9.83
CA PRO A 58 1.25 12.30 9.70
C PRO A 58 -0.27 12.46 9.61
N PHE A 59 -0.94 11.54 8.92
CA PHE A 59 -2.40 11.54 8.81
C PHE A 59 -3.08 11.28 10.16
N LEU A 60 -2.64 10.23 10.87
CA LEU A 60 -3.17 9.83 12.17
C LEU A 60 -2.95 10.93 13.22
N ALA A 61 -1.73 11.49 13.27
CA ALA A 61 -1.41 12.60 14.17
C ALA A 61 -2.33 13.80 13.95
N ARG A 62 -2.66 14.13 12.69
CA ARG A 62 -3.55 15.25 12.34
C ARG A 62 -4.98 15.04 12.88
N ILE A 63 -5.50 13.82 12.80
CA ILE A 63 -6.84 13.48 13.32
C ILE A 63 -6.84 13.14 14.82
N GLY A 64 -5.69 13.23 15.50
CA GLY A 64 -5.57 12.91 16.92
C GLY A 64 -5.72 11.41 17.22
N ALA A 65 -5.20 10.57 16.32
CA ALA A 65 -5.19 9.12 16.45
C ALA A 65 -3.75 8.57 16.51
N ASP A 66 -3.60 7.41 17.14
CA ASP A 66 -2.35 6.66 17.24
C ASP A 66 -2.54 5.20 16.82
N LEU A 67 -1.44 4.54 16.43
CA LEU A 67 -1.41 3.10 16.16
C LEU A 67 -0.91 2.32 17.36
N GLY A 68 -1.64 1.28 17.72
CA GLY A 68 -1.28 0.31 18.74
C GLY A 68 -1.06 -1.08 18.15
N PHE A 69 -0.19 -1.86 18.79
CA PHE A 69 0.03 -3.28 18.50
C PHE A 69 -0.09 -4.06 19.81
N PRO A 70 -1.31 -4.38 20.27
CA PRO A 70 -1.52 -4.98 21.57
C PRO A 70 -0.84 -6.35 21.66
N GLU A 71 -0.22 -6.61 22.81
CA GLU A 71 0.32 -7.93 23.13
C GLU A 71 -0.82 -8.91 23.43
N THR A 72 -0.67 -10.12 22.90
CA THR A 72 -1.54 -11.27 23.17
C THR A 72 -0.70 -12.39 23.79
N LYS A 73 -1.33 -13.26 24.59
CA LYS A 73 -0.60 -14.34 25.30
C LYS A 73 -0.17 -15.50 24.40
N GLY A 74 -0.39 -15.39 23.10
CA GLY A 74 -0.12 -16.42 22.09
C GLY A 74 -1.29 -16.59 21.12
N LEU A 75 -1.20 -17.60 20.24
CA LEU A 75 -2.20 -17.83 19.19
C LEU A 75 -3.60 -18.11 19.73
N ASP A 76 -3.74 -18.94 20.77
CA ASP A 76 -5.05 -19.27 21.34
C ASP A 76 -5.77 -18.02 21.87
N ASP A 77 -5.04 -17.20 22.61
CA ASP A 77 -5.53 -15.94 23.16
C ASP A 77 -5.89 -14.96 22.04
N ALA A 78 -5.04 -14.85 21.01
CA ALA A 78 -5.32 -13.99 19.86
C ALA A 78 -6.60 -14.41 19.10
N ILE A 79 -6.81 -15.70 18.86
CA ILE A 79 -8.03 -16.22 18.23
C ILE A 79 -9.26 -15.92 19.10
N GLN A 80 -9.16 -16.12 20.41
CA GLN A 80 -10.25 -15.81 21.33
C GLN A 80 -10.57 -14.30 21.34
N GLN A 81 -9.55 -13.44 21.41
CA GLN A 81 -9.70 -11.98 21.33
C GLN A 81 -10.34 -11.57 20.00
N ALA A 82 -9.95 -12.18 18.89
CA ALA A 82 -10.56 -11.91 17.60
C ALA A 82 -12.05 -12.22 17.62
N ARG A 83 -12.45 -13.40 18.09
CA ARG A 83 -13.87 -13.78 18.20
C ARG A 83 -14.66 -12.81 19.08
N GLU A 84 -14.09 -12.34 20.18
CA GLU A 84 -14.76 -11.41 21.09
C GLU A 84 -14.99 -10.04 20.43
N ARG A 85 -13.95 -9.48 19.80
CA ARG A 85 -14.05 -8.20 19.07
C ARG A 85 -15.03 -8.27 17.89
N LEU A 86 -15.07 -9.40 17.17
CA LEU A 86 -16.05 -9.61 16.10
C LEU A 86 -17.49 -9.62 16.62
N ARG A 87 -17.75 -10.14 17.84
CA ARG A 87 -19.10 -10.07 18.46
C ARG A 87 -19.51 -8.63 18.80
N GLN A 88 -18.54 -7.76 19.03
CA GLN A 88 -18.75 -6.34 19.28
C GLN A 88 -18.97 -5.55 17.97
N GLY A 89 -18.86 -6.22 16.81
CA GLY A 89 -19.07 -5.63 15.49
C GLY A 89 -17.83 -4.94 14.92
N GLU A 90 -16.65 -5.21 15.47
CA GLU A 90 -15.39 -4.66 14.95
C GLU A 90 -14.92 -5.39 13.69
N VAL A 91 -14.10 -4.70 12.89
CA VAL A 91 -13.15 -5.33 11.97
C VAL A 91 -11.76 -5.30 12.58
N ILE A 92 -10.98 -6.35 12.35
CA ILE A 92 -9.72 -6.57 13.05
C ILE A 92 -8.59 -6.64 12.03
N PRO A 93 -7.75 -5.60 11.92
CA PRO A 93 -6.49 -5.69 11.20
C PRO A 93 -5.57 -6.73 11.84
N ALA A 94 -5.33 -7.83 11.14
CA ALA A 94 -4.47 -8.92 11.57
C ALA A 94 -3.29 -9.06 10.60
N SER A 95 -2.10 -9.14 11.17
CA SER A 95 -0.88 -9.44 10.44
C SER A 95 -0.81 -10.92 10.11
N ILE A 96 -0.57 -11.22 8.83
CA ILE A 96 -0.59 -12.56 8.26
C ILE A 96 0.65 -12.84 7.40
N ASN A 97 1.11 -14.09 7.45
CA ASN A 97 2.16 -14.59 6.58
C ASN A 97 1.63 -14.82 5.15
N LEU A 98 2.28 -14.23 4.14
CA LEU A 98 1.87 -14.41 2.74
C LEU A 98 2.00 -15.86 2.26
N ARG A 99 2.89 -16.66 2.87
CA ARG A 99 3.03 -18.09 2.54
C ARG A 99 1.72 -18.85 2.73
N TYR A 100 0.93 -18.41 3.70
CA TYR A 100 -0.37 -18.99 4.04
C TYR A 100 -1.54 -18.09 3.60
N SER A 101 -1.29 -17.05 2.80
CA SER A 101 -2.35 -16.26 2.18
C SER A 101 -3.30 -17.13 1.35
N TYR A 102 -4.53 -16.67 1.19
CA TYR A 102 -5.51 -17.33 0.31
C TYR A 102 -5.25 -16.97 -1.15
N PHE A 103 -5.05 -15.69 -1.43
CA PHE A 103 -4.68 -15.17 -2.75
C PHE A 103 -3.15 -15.04 -2.85
N ASP A 104 -2.61 -15.46 -3.99
CA ASP A 104 -1.19 -15.36 -4.36
C ASP A 104 -0.19 -15.76 -3.25
N PRO A 105 -0.28 -16.98 -2.71
CA PRO A 105 0.61 -17.41 -1.64
C PRO A 105 2.07 -17.40 -2.07
N THR A 106 2.95 -16.84 -1.25
CA THR A 106 4.39 -16.81 -1.53
C THR A 106 5.01 -18.20 -1.28
N PRO A 107 6.04 -18.60 -2.06
CA PRO A 107 6.74 -19.87 -1.82
C PRO A 107 7.72 -19.80 -0.62
N PHE A 108 7.80 -18.67 0.07
CA PHE A 108 8.70 -18.40 1.20
C PHE A 108 7.95 -17.70 2.32
N ASP A 109 8.45 -17.84 3.55
CA ASP A 109 8.01 -17.03 4.69
C ASP A 109 8.50 -15.59 4.50
N ASN A 110 7.57 -14.63 4.57
CA ASN A 110 7.88 -13.22 4.45
C ASN A 110 7.76 -12.52 5.80
N ASP A 111 8.76 -11.70 6.14
CA ASP A 111 8.79 -10.92 7.38
C ASP A 111 8.39 -9.46 7.15
N PHE A 112 7.60 -9.20 6.11
CA PHE A 112 7.10 -7.87 5.77
C PHE A 112 5.73 -7.61 6.40
N TRP A 113 5.41 -6.33 6.57
CA TRP A 113 4.08 -5.92 7.01
C TRP A 113 3.04 -6.37 6.00
N ASN A 114 2.22 -7.34 6.39
CA ASN A 114 1.11 -7.80 5.59
C ASN A 114 -0.12 -7.93 6.48
N TYR A 115 -1.03 -6.97 6.36
CA TYR A 115 -2.25 -6.92 7.14
C TYR A 115 -3.47 -7.25 6.28
N GLN A 116 -4.35 -8.06 6.83
CA GLN A 116 -5.68 -8.32 6.28
C GLN A 116 -6.73 -8.09 7.35
N LEU A 117 -8.00 -7.96 6.96
CA LEU A 117 -9.07 -7.72 7.93
C LEU A 117 -9.80 -9.02 8.24
N ILE A 118 -9.90 -9.35 9.53
CA ILE A 118 -10.91 -10.28 10.01
C ILE A 118 -12.21 -9.49 10.19
N THR A 119 -13.28 -9.93 9.54
CA THR A 119 -14.51 -9.13 9.38
C THR A 119 -15.75 -9.80 9.97
N GLY A 120 -15.67 -11.08 10.33
CA GLY A 120 -16.77 -11.81 10.94
C GLY A 120 -16.48 -13.29 11.09
N VAL A 121 -17.49 -14.01 11.58
CA VAL A 121 -17.50 -15.47 11.64
C VAL A 121 -18.76 -15.97 10.93
N THR A 122 -18.64 -16.97 10.08
CA THR A 122 -19.78 -17.57 9.37
C THR A 122 -20.60 -18.47 10.29
N LYS A 123 -21.74 -18.95 9.79
CA LYS A 123 -22.57 -19.93 10.52
C LYS A 123 -21.86 -21.28 10.72
N GLU A 124 -20.85 -21.57 9.90
CA GLU A 124 -20.06 -22.80 9.93
C GLU A 124 -18.78 -22.64 10.79
N ASP A 125 -18.73 -21.62 11.64
CA ASP A 125 -17.58 -21.30 12.50
C ASP A 125 -16.26 -21.03 11.74
N ARG A 126 -16.36 -20.49 10.52
CA ARG A 126 -15.19 -20.05 9.73
C ARG A 126 -15.00 -18.56 9.86
N PHE A 127 -13.76 -18.09 9.83
CA PHE A 127 -13.44 -16.67 9.83
C PHE A 127 -13.65 -16.07 8.43
N LEU A 128 -14.37 -14.96 8.39
CA LEU A 128 -14.49 -14.11 7.20
C LEU A 128 -13.34 -13.14 7.16
N MET A 129 -12.51 -13.26 6.14
CA MET A 129 -11.34 -12.42 5.90
C MET A 129 -11.59 -11.50 4.70
N PHE A 130 -10.87 -10.39 4.66
CA PHE A 130 -10.84 -9.51 3.50
C PHE A 130 -9.40 -9.15 3.15
N ASP A 131 -9.02 -9.51 1.92
CA ASP A 131 -7.71 -9.20 1.35
C ASP A 131 -7.70 -7.74 0.89
N MET A 132 -6.90 -6.92 1.58
CA MET A 132 -6.81 -5.49 1.32
C MET A 132 -6.17 -5.14 -0.03
N TYR A 133 -5.37 -6.05 -0.58
CA TYR A 133 -4.76 -5.86 -1.88
C TYR A 133 -5.76 -6.24 -2.98
N HIS A 134 -6.31 -7.45 -2.95
CA HIS A 134 -7.25 -7.90 -3.98
C HIS A 134 -8.62 -7.21 -3.89
N ALA A 135 -8.94 -6.62 -2.74
CA ALA A 135 -10.26 -6.11 -2.39
C ALA A 135 -11.34 -7.21 -2.45
N GLU A 136 -10.96 -8.42 -2.05
CA GLU A 136 -11.81 -9.62 -2.10
C GLU A 136 -11.99 -10.23 -0.71
N ALA A 137 -13.21 -10.73 -0.45
CA ALA A 137 -13.52 -11.47 0.76
C ALA A 137 -13.30 -12.96 0.55
N TYR A 138 -12.85 -13.66 1.60
CA TYR A 138 -12.64 -15.10 1.57
C TYR A 138 -12.84 -15.71 2.96
N GLU A 139 -12.97 -17.04 3.01
CA GLU A 139 -13.24 -17.78 4.25
C GLU A 139 -12.10 -18.72 4.61
N VAL A 140 -11.69 -18.72 5.88
CA VAL A 140 -10.69 -19.65 6.42
C VAL A 140 -11.21 -20.34 7.67
N ASP A 141 -10.82 -21.60 7.85
CA ASP A 141 -11.01 -22.26 9.13
C ASP A 141 -9.99 -21.75 10.17
N GLU A 142 -10.21 -22.10 11.43
CA GLU A 142 -9.34 -21.67 12.53
C GLU A 142 -7.90 -22.18 12.38
N ALA A 143 -7.71 -23.40 11.85
CA ALA A 143 -6.39 -23.99 11.67
C ALA A 143 -5.55 -23.19 10.66
N ARG A 144 -6.16 -22.79 9.53
CA ARG A 144 -5.53 -21.93 8.54
C ARG A 144 -5.25 -20.54 9.09
N LEU A 145 -6.18 -19.92 9.81
CA LEU A 145 -5.95 -18.60 10.42
C LEU A 145 -4.77 -18.63 11.40
N ARG A 146 -4.64 -19.70 12.20
CA ARG A 146 -3.49 -19.90 13.09
C ARG A 146 -2.18 -19.95 12.32
N SER A 147 -2.11 -20.72 11.23
CA SER A 147 -0.92 -20.76 10.38
C SER A 147 -0.61 -19.40 9.75
N MET A 148 -1.63 -18.63 9.38
CA MET A 148 -1.45 -17.28 8.85
C MET A 148 -0.87 -16.32 9.89
N MET A 149 -1.32 -16.40 11.15
CA MET A 149 -0.87 -15.51 12.23
C MET A 149 0.47 -15.92 12.86
N ASP A 150 0.87 -17.18 12.72
CA ASP A 150 2.14 -17.68 13.25
C ASP A 150 3.33 -17.31 12.34
N THR A 151 3.82 -16.08 12.50
CA THR A 151 4.95 -15.53 11.73
C THR A 151 5.91 -14.79 12.64
N SER A 152 7.21 -14.86 12.32
CA SER A 152 8.29 -14.12 13.00
C SER A 152 7.96 -12.63 13.15
N PHE A 153 7.30 -12.06 12.14
CA PHE A 153 6.88 -10.67 12.15
C PHE A 153 6.04 -10.32 13.38
N ASN A 154 5.15 -11.22 13.81
CA ASN A 154 4.28 -11.00 14.95
C ASN A 154 5.01 -11.09 16.30
N TYR A 155 6.29 -11.48 16.34
CA TYR A 155 7.13 -11.53 17.54
C TYR A 155 8.16 -10.39 17.64
N ARG A 156 8.11 -9.42 16.72
CA ARG A 156 9.15 -8.36 16.58
C ARG A 156 9.27 -7.40 17.76
N ASN A 157 8.22 -7.25 18.57
CA ASN A 157 8.18 -6.28 19.67
C ASN A 157 8.69 -6.90 20.97
N ALA A 158 10.02 -6.93 21.14
CA ALA A 158 10.68 -7.50 22.32
C ALA A 158 10.31 -8.97 22.61
N GLY A 159 9.95 -9.74 21.57
CA GLY A 159 9.51 -11.13 21.69
C GLY A 159 8.02 -11.30 22.02
N ALA A 160 7.28 -10.21 22.23
CA ALA A 160 5.83 -10.24 22.48
C ALA A 160 5.05 -10.55 21.19
N PHE A 161 4.02 -11.40 21.31
CA PHE A 161 3.14 -11.77 20.18
C PHE A 161 2.09 -10.68 19.96
N THR A 162 2.25 -9.90 18.88
CA THR A 162 1.47 -8.69 18.56
C THR A 162 0.83 -8.78 17.16
N PRO A 163 -0.16 -9.68 16.97
CA PRO A 163 -0.69 -9.98 15.65
C PRO A 163 -1.69 -8.93 15.14
N PHE A 164 -2.25 -8.10 16.02
CA PHE A 164 -3.27 -7.11 15.66
C PHE A 164 -2.70 -5.71 15.54
N MET A 165 -3.33 -4.90 14.68
CA MET A 165 -3.13 -3.45 14.64
C MET A 165 -4.42 -2.77 15.11
N GLU A 166 -4.27 -1.86 16.07
CA GLU A 166 -5.36 -1.11 16.68
C GLU A 166 -5.20 0.38 16.45
N LEU A 167 -6.33 1.08 16.40
CA LEU A 167 -6.37 2.53 16.29
C LEU A 167 -6.93 3.12 17.58
N ILE A 168 -6.19 4.07 18.13
CA ILE A 168 -6.55 4.77 19.36
C ILE A 168 -6.90 6.20 18.94
N VAL A 169 -8.20 6.49 18.82
CA VAL A 169 -8.69 7.84 18.51
C VAL A 169 -8.97 8.57 19.83
N ARG A 170 -8.30 9.70 20.06
CA ARG A 170 -8.40 10.42 21.34
C ARG A 170 -9.70 11.21 21.47
N SER A 171 -10.24 11.71 20.35
CA SER A 171 -11.49 12.47 20.28
C SER A 171 -12.13 12.32 18.91
N ASP A 172 -13.30 11.66 18.86
CA ASP A 172 -14.06 11.47 17.63
C ASP A 172 -14.53 12.81 17.04
N GLU A 173 -14.93 13.76 17.90
CA GLU A 173 -15.36 15.10 17.49
C GLU A 173 -14.23 15.87 16.78
N HIS A 174 -13.02 15.84 17.34
CA HIS A 174 -11.84 16.45 16.72
C HIS A 174 -11.51 15.76 15.39
N ALA A 175 -11.48 14.42 15.38
CA ALA A 175 -11.19 13.64 14.17
C ALA A 175 -12.18 13.97 13.04
N HIS A 176 -13.49 14.00 13.34
CA HIS A 176 -14.53 14.38 12.39
C HIS A 176 -14.35 15.81 11.86
N ALA A 177 -14.13 16.79 12.74
CA ALA A 177 -13.94 18.18 12.35
C ALA A 177 -12.72 18.36 11.42
N VAL A 178 -11.62 17.68 11.75
CA VAL A 178 -10.40 17.69 10.93
C VAL A 178 -10.66 17.05 9.57
N LEU A 179 -11.32 15.89 9.51
CA LEU A 179 -11.64 15.18 8.27
C LEU A 179 -12.56 15.99 7.36
N GLN A 180 -13.57 16.67 7.92
CA GLN A 180 -14.46 17.57 7.18
C GLN A 180 -13.72 18.77 6.58
N GLY A 181 -12.64 19.22 7.21
CA GLY A 181 -11.77 20.28 6.69
C GLY A 181 -10.74 19.80 5.67
N MET A 182 -10.63 18.49 5.39
CA MET A 182 -9.71 17.98 4.37
C MET A 182 -10.35 18.00 2.99
N ASN A 183 -9.58 18.44 1.99
CA ASN A 183 -9.99 18.47 0.59
C ASN A 183 -9.06 17.58 -0.22
N ASP A 184 -9.64 16.61 -0.92
CA ASP A 184 -8.93 15.60 -1.71
C ASP A 184 -8.26 16.19 -2.96
N GLN A 185 -8.85 17.19 -3.62
CA GLN A 185 -8.22 17.93 -4.72
C GLN A 185 -6.98 18.70 -4.27
N VAL A 186 -7.01 19.29 -3.07
CA VAL A 186 -5.83 19.94 -2.46
C VAL A 186 -4.74 18.91 -2.20
N GLY A 187 -5.10 17.73 -1.69
CA GLY A 187 -4.17 16.59 -1.52
C GLY A 187 -3.55 16.14 -2.85
N MET A 188 -4.36 15.98 -3.89
CA MET A 188 -3.89 15.65 -5.24
C MET A 188 -2.92 16.70 -5.78
N LEU A 189 -3.25 17.99 -5.65
CA LEU A 189 -2.38 19.08 -6.09
C LEU A 189 -1.05 19.06 -5.35
N ALA A 190 -1.06 18.81 -4.04
CA ALA A 190 0.15 18.68 -3.23
C ALA A 190 0.99 17.46 -3.68
N ALA A 191 0.37 16.31 -3.96
CA ALA A 191 1.03 15.11 -4.45
C ALA A 191 1.75 15.33 -5.79
N VAL A 192 1.06 15.92 -6.78
CA VAL A 192 1.67 16.18 -8.11
C VAL A 192 2.70 17.31 -8.05
N THR A 193 2.55 18.27 -7.14
CA THR A 193 3.50 19.39 -7.00
C THR A 193 4.79 18.95 -6.29
N ALA A 194 4.71 18.01 -5.37
CA ALA A 194 5.86 17.46 -4.66
C ALA A 194 6.64 16.41 -5.49
N TYR A 195 6.18 16.08 -6.70
CA TYR A 195 6.85 15.12 -7.57
C TYR A 195 8.25 15.60 -7.98
N ASP A 196 9.26 14.79 -7.68
CA ASP A 196 10.66 15.03 -8.02
C ASP A 196 11.16 13.91 -8.95
N ALA A 197 11.22 14.24 -10.24
CA ALA A 197 11.66 13.30 -11.28
C ALA A 197 13.14 12.94 -11.11
N ASP A 198 13.99 13.88 -10.69
CA ASP A 198 15.43 13.65 -10.57
C ASP A 198 15.73 12.71 -9.40
N ALA A 199 15.03 12.90 -8.27
CA ALA A 199 15.12 11.97 -7.14
C ALA A 199 14.64 10.55 -7.51
N ASN A 200 13.55 10.43 -8.27
CA ASN A 200 13.08 9.13 -8.74
C ASN A 200 14.08 8.48 -9.72
N LEU A 201 14.65 9.24 -10.65
CA LEU A 201 15.70 8.77 -11.55
C LEU A 201 16.92 8.24 -10.78
N GLU A 202 17.38 8.98 -9.77
CA GLU A 202 18.49 8.56 -8.90
C GLU A 202 18.17 7.25 -8.17
N ALA A 203 16.97 7.13 -7.59
CA ALA A 203 16.54 5.92 -6.89
C ALA A 203 16.53 4.68 -7.80
N GLY A 204 16.03 4.83 -9.04
CA GLY A 204 16.02 3.73 -10.01
C GLY A 204 17.38 3.36 -10.57
N GLN A 205 18.27 4.34 -10.77
CA GLN A 205 19.67 4.07 -11.14
C GLN A 205 20.38 3.27 -10.04
N LEU A 206 20.29 3.75 -8.79
CA LEU A 206 20.84 3.04 -7.62
C LEU A 206 20.26 1.63 -7.47
N TRP A 207 18.97 1.48 -7.77
CA TRP A 207 18.31 0.18 -7.78
C TRP A 207 18.90 -0.77 -8.81
N LEU A 208 18.98 -0.39 -10.08
CA LEU A 208 19.51 -1.26 -11.13
C LEU A 208 20.97 -1.63 -10.89
N ASP A 209 21.80 -0.69 -10.44
CA ASP A 209 23.21 -0.92 -10.12
C ASP A 209 23.38 -1.93 -8.98
N ARG A 210 22.58 -1.78 -7.90
CA ARG A 210 22.60 -2.70 -6.75
C ARG A 210 21.97 -4.05 -7.07
N LEU A 211 20.93 -4.06 -7.89
CA LEU A 211 20.20 -5.25 -8.29
C LEU A 211 21.09 -6.20 -9.07
N GLN A 212 21.86 -5.68 -10.03
CA GLN A 212 22.81 -6.47 -10.80
C GLN A 212 23.84 -7.15 -9.88
N ALA A 213 24.42 -6.38 -8.94
CA ALA A 213 25.40 -6.89 -7.99
C ALA A 213 24.81 -7.91 -7.00
N HIS A 214 23.53 -7.73 -6.62
CA HIS A 214 22.82 -8.65 -5.74
C HIS A 214 22.51 -9.96 -6.45
N LEU A 215 21.84 -9.93 -7.60
CA LEU A 215 21.41 -11.13 -8.32
C LEU A 215 22.56 -11.98 -8.84
N ALA A 216 23.75 -11.39 -9.07
CA ALA A 216 24.96 -12.15 -9.38
C ALA A 216 25.44 -13.07 -8.24
N LYS A 217 25.00 -12.81 -7.00
CA LYS A 217 25.36 -13.58 -5.80
C LYS A 217 24.25 -14.51 -5.31
N VAL A 218 23.06 -14.44 -5.93
CA VAL A 218 21.92 -15.27 -5.53
C VAL A 218 22.07 -16.65 -6.14
N GLU A 219 22.02 -17.67 -5.29
CA GLU A 219 22.06 -19.08 -5.70
C GLU A 219 20.88 -19.42 -6.61
N SER A 220 21.08 -20.39 -7.52
CA SER A 220 20.11 -20.70 -8.57
C SER A 220 18.74 -21.15 -8.03
N ASP A 221 18.73 -21.83 -6.89
CA ASP A 221 17.53 -22.31 -6.20
C ASP A 221 16.74 -21.19 -5.52
N GLN A 222 17.38 -20.09 -5.15
CA GLN A 222 16.76 -18.92 -4.52
C GLN A 222 16.37 -17.82 -5.50
N PHE A 223 16.87 -17.87 -6.74
CA PHE A 223 16.70 -16.82 -7.73
C PHE A 223 15.23 -16.50 -8.03
N HIS A 224 14.39 -17.52 -8.22
CA HIS A 224 12.97 -17.32 -8.50
C HIS A 224 12.24 -16.62 -7.35
N ALA A 225 12.57 -16.97 -6.10
CA ALA A 225 11.99 -16.34 -4.92
C ALA A 225 12.40 -14.87 -4.81
N GLU A 226 13.66 -14.53 -5.14
CA GLU A 226 14.12 -13.14 -5.12
C GLU A 226 13.46 -12.31 -6.22
N VAL A 227 13.32 -12.85 -7.43
CA VAL A 227 12.55 -12.20 -8.51
C VAL A 227 11.10 -11.96 -8.07
N TYR A 228 10.47 -12.92 -7.38
CA TYR A 228 9.11 -12.74 -6.86
C TYR A 228 9.01 -11.60 -5.84
N ARG A 229 9.98 -11.48 -4.91
CA ARG A 229 10.03 -10.37 -3.94
C ARG A 229 10.16 -9.01 -4.63
N LEU A 230 11.09 -8.92 -5.58
CA LEU A 230 11.29 -7.73 -6.40
C LEU A 230 9.99 -7.30 -7.10
N MET A 231 9.30 -8.27 -7.70
CA MET A 231 8.02 -8.03 -8.37
C MET A 231 6.95 -7.53 -7.40
N GLY A 232 6.87 -8.05 -6.18
CA GLY A 232 5.95 -7.57 -5.16
C GLY A 232 6.06 -6.05 -4.94
N HIS A 233 7.28 -5.51 -4.79
CA HIS A 233 7.49 -4.07 -4.61
C HIS A 233 7.10 -3.25 -5.85
N LEU A 234 7.44 -3.73 -7.05
CA LEU A 234 7.07 -3.07 -8.30
C LEU A 234 5.56 -3.06 -8.53
N MET A 235 4.85 -4.12 -8.14
CA MET A 235 3.40 -4.20 -8.22
C MET A 235 2.72 -3.23 -7.24
N LEU A 236 3.31 -2.96 -6.06
CA LEU A 236 2.81 -1.92 -5.14
C LEU A 236 2.96 -0.52 -5.75
N ILE A 237 4.08 -0.25 -6.41
CA ILE A 237 4.33 1.00 -7.14
C ILE A 237 3.28 1.16 -8.24
N LEU A 238 3.15 0.21 -9.17
CA LEU A 238 2.17 0.24 -10.26
C LEU A 238 0.77 0.53 -9.71
N LYS A 239 0.34 -0.24 -8.72
CA LYS A 239 -1.00 -0.10 -8.14
C LYS A 239 -1.22 1.26 -7.49
N SER A 240 -0.21 1.87 -6.87
CA SER A 240 -0.35 3.21 -6.30
C SER A 240 -0.59 4.26 -7.38
N ARG A 241 0.05 4.12 -8.55
CA ARG A 241 -0.15 5.00 -9.71
C ARG A 241 -1.53 4.78 -10.31
N THR A 242 -1.95 3.53 -10.50
CA THR A 242 -3.30 3.21 -10.97
C THR A 242 -4.39 3.77 -10.04
N GLN A 243 -4.21 3.67 -8.71
CA GLN A 243 -5.17 4.24 -7.76
C GLN A 243 -5.23 5.77 -7.81
N PHE A 244 -4.09 6.44 -8.02
CA PHE A 244 -4.06 7.88 -8.25
C PHE A 244 -4.82 8.27 -9.52
N ILE A 245 -4.59 7.55 -10.62
CA ILE A 245 -5.27 7.75 -11.91
C ILE A 245 -6.78 7.59 -11.75
N GLN A 246 -7.21 6.51 -11.09
CA GLN A 246 -8.62 6.26 -10.82
C GLN A 246 -9.24 7.39 -9.99
N ALA A 247 -8.52 7.89 -8.98
CA ALA A 247 -8.95 9.07 -8.22
C ALA A 247 -9.05 10.31 -9.13
N ALA A 248 -8.04 10.60 -9.95
CA ALA A 248 -8.06 11.70 -10.90
C ALA A 248 -9.25 11.60 -11.88
N ALA A 249 -9.53 10.41 -12.39
CA ALA A 249 -10.64 10.14 -13.30
C ALA A 249 -12.00 10.41 -12.65
N THR A 250 -12.20 9.99 -11.39
CA THR A 250 -13.45 10.29 -10.65
C THR A 250 -13.69 11.79 -10.46
N MET A 251 -12.64 12.61 -10.51
CA MET A 251 -12.71 14.07 -10.42
C MET A 251 -12.78 14.76 -11.79
N GLY A 252 -12.80 14.03 -12.90
CA GLY A 252 -12.76 14.58 -14.25
C GLY A 252 -11.40 15.18 -14.63
N LEU A 253 -10.33 14.82 -13.92
CA LEU A 253 -8.97 15.33 -14.11
C LEU A 253 -8.11 14.44 -15.02
N TYR A 254 -8.63 13.28 -15.42
CA TYR A 254 -7.95 12.29 -16.26
C TYR A 254 -8.57 12.27 -17.67
N GLY A 255 -7.76 12.04 -18.70
CA GLY A 255 -8.22 11.86 -20.06
C GLY A 255 -7.28 10.98 -20.87
N ASP A 256 -7.65 10.64 -22.11
CA ASP A 256 -6.98 9.65 -22.97
C ASP A 256 -5.47 9.86 -23.13
N ALA A 257 -5.00 11.11 -23.08
CA ALA A 257 -3.56 11.43 -23.16
C ALA A 257 -2.75 10.98 -21.92
N ASP A 258 -3.41 10.55 -20.85
CA ASP A 258 -2.80 10.10 -19.61
C ASP A 258 -2.76 8.57 -19.50
N ASP A 259 -3.35 7.84 -20.45
CA ASP A 259 -3.24 6.38 -20.54
C ASP A 259 -1.79 5.94 -20.74
N ALA A 260 -1.00 6.76 -21.45
CA ALA A 260 0.43 6.54 -21.63
C ALA A 260 1.22 6.48 -20.30
N PHE A 261 0.70 7.07 -19.21
CA PHE A 261 1.31 7.00 -17.89
C PHE A 261 1.06 5.64 -17.21
N ASP A 262 -0.18 5.14 -17.22
CA ASP A 262 -0.51 3.81 -16.66
C ASP A 262 0.13 2.70 -17.50
N GLU A 263 0.00 2.79 -18.83
CA GLU A 263 0.58 1.83 -19.78
C GLU A 263 2.10 1.75 -19.65
N GLY A 264 2.77 2.88 -19.40
CA GLY A 264 4.21 2.93 -19.20
C GLY A 264 4.66 2.11 -18.00
N TRP A 265 4.06 2.34 -16.83
CA TRP A 265 4.36 1.57 -15.62
C TRP A 265 4.02 0.10 -15.79
N ASN A 266 2.85 -0.19 -16.37
CA ASN A 266 2.42 -1.56 -16.62
C ASN A 266 3.40 -2.31 -17.52
N THR A 267 3.81 -1.70 -18.63
CA THR A 267 4.77 -2.28 -19.58
C THR A 267 6.13 -2.52 -18.92
N PHE A 268 6.64 -1.53 -18.18
CA PHE A 268 7.92 -1.64 -17.50
C PHE A 268 7.94 -2.79 -16.48
N VAL A 269 6.95 -2.83 -15.58
CA VAL A 269 6.86 -3.83 -14.52
C VAL A 269 6.79 -5.25 -15.11
N HIS A 270 6.02 -5.48 -16.16
CA HIS A 270 5.94 -6.79 -16.82
C HIS A 270 7.22 -7.17 -17.60
N ALA A 271 8.01 -6.19 -18.05
CA ALA A 271 9.27 -6.42 -18.74
C ALA A 271 10.45 -6.74 -17.79
N VAL A 272 10.42 -6.24 -16.55
CA VAL A 272 11.48 -6.48 -15.55
C VAL A 272 11.81 -7.97 -15.37
N PRO A 273 10.87 -8.89 -15.05
CA PRO A 273 11.24 -10.27 -14.76
C PRO A 273 11.91 -10.93 -15.98
N MET A 274 11.39 -10.68 -17.18
CA MET A 274 11.97 -11.20 -18.43
C MET A 274 13.42 -10.74 -18.62
N ASN A 275 13.74 -9.50 -18.28
CA ASN A 275 15.12 -8.99 -18.35
C ASN A 275 16.00 -9.57 -17.25
N LEU A 276 15.49 -9.74 -16.02
CA LEU A 276 16.25 -10.37 -14.93
C LEU A 276 16.61 -11.82 -15.24
N PHE A 277 15.70 -12.60 -15.84
CA PHE A 277 15.96 -13.99 -16.23
C PHE A 277 17.04 -14.13 -17.31
N ARG A 278 17.26 -13.12 -18.16
CA ARG A 278 18.33 -13.13 -19.18
C ARG A 278 19.73 -13.02 -18.59
N ARG A 279 19.87 -12.41 -17.40
CA ARG A 279 21.13 -12.23 -16.67
C ARG A 279 22.28 -11.65 -17.52
N SER A 280 21.99 -10.77 -18.48
CA SER A 280 22.99 -10.13 -19.33
C SER A 280 23.14 -8.64 -18.99
N HIS A 281 24.35 -8.09 -19.14
CA HIS A 281 24.60 -6.66 -18.96
C HIS A 281 23.74 -5.79 -19.86
N GLU A 282 23.52 -6.23 -21.11
CA GLU A 282 22.64 -5.57 -22.08
C GLU A 282 21.21 -5.44 -21.54
N ALA A 283 20.64 -6.51 -20.95
CA ALA A 283 19.31 -6.46 -20.38
C ALA A 283 19.18 -5.44 -19.22
N TYR A 284 20.22 -5.28 -18.40
CA TYR A 284 20.25 -4.23 -17.37
C TYR A 284 20.33 -2.82 -17.95
N SER A 285 21.15 -2.63 -19.00
CA SER A 285 21.22 -1.36 -19.72
C SER A 285 19.89 -0.98 -20.39
N ASP A 286 19.19 -1.95 -20.97
CA ASP A 286 17.88 -1.76 -21.58
C ASP A 286 16.81 -1.40 -20.54
N MET A 287 16.82 -2.08 -19.38
CA MET A 287 15.95 -1.72 -18.26
C MET A 287 16.20 -0.30 -17.77
N LEU A 288 17.45 0.14 -17.71
CA LEU A 288 17.78 1.51 -17.30
C LEU A 288 17.26 2.55 -18.29
N THR A 289 17.42 2.29 -19.59
CA THR A 289 16.88 3.15 -20.64
C THR A 289 15.35 3.23 -20.54
N ALA A 290 14.69 2.07 -20.43
CA ALA A 290 13.24 2.01 -20.28
C ALA A 290 12.74 2.71 -19.02
N TYR A 291 13.47 2.60 -17.90
CA TYR A 291 13.13 3.28 -16.66
C TYR A 291 13.24 4.81 -16.79
N ARG A 292 14.29 5.32 -17.45
CA ARG A 292 14.44 6.76 -17.69
C ARG A 292 13.32 7.33 -18.54
N GLU A 293 12.93 6.61 -19.60
CA GLU A 293 11.77 6.97 -20.41
C GLU A 293 10.48 6.97 -19.60
N LEU A 294 10.27 5.95 -18.77
CA LEU A 294 9.11 5.83 -17.89
C LEU A 294 8.97 7.05 -16.96
N ILE A 295 10.05 7.44 -16.28
CA ILE A 295 10.02 8.61 -15.37
C ILE A 295 9.76 9.90 -16.15
N GLY A 296 10.29 10.03 -17.38
CA GLY A 296 9.93 11.13 -18.27
C GLY A 296 8.42 11.19 -18.57
N ARG A 297 7.82 10.05 -18.92
CA ARG A 297 6.37 9.94 -19.18
C ARG A 297 5.53 10.23 -17.94
N GLU A 298 5.93 9.73 -16.77
CA GLU A 298 5.28 10.01 -15.48
C GLU A 298 5.28 11.51 -15.19
N ARG A 299 6.44 12.18 -15.31
CA ARG A 299 6.54 13.63 -15.14
C ARG A 299 5.57 14.40 -16.04
N ASP A 300 5.53 14.05 -17.31
CA ASP A 300 4.71 14.76 -18.29
C ASP A 300 3.21 14.53 -18.02
N GLY A 301 2.82 13.31 -17.63
CA GLY A 301 1.46 12.99 -17.21
C GLY A 301 1.02 13.76 -15.96
N LEU A 302 1.85 13.76 -14.91
CA LEU A 302 1.57 14.49 -13.68
C LEU A 302 1.50 16.00 -13.90
N ASN A 303 2.31 16.56 -14.79
CA ASN A 303 2.21 17.98 -15.17
C ASN A 303 0.89 18.32 -15.86
N ARG A 304 0.38 17.47 -16.76
CA ARG A 304 -0.96 17.66 -17.37
C ARG A 304 -2.06 17.63 -16.33
N ILE A 305 -2.01 16.68 -15.40
CA ILE A 305 -2.98 16.58 -14.30
C ILE A 305 -2.90 17.82 -13.39
N LYS A 306 -1.68 18.29 -13.07
CA LYS A 306 -1.46 19.53 -12.31
C LYS A 306 -2.08 20.75 -13.00
N GLU A 307 -1.89 20.91 -14.31
CA GLU A 307 -2.49 22.01 -15.06
C GLU A 307 -4.02 21.97 -15.00
N ARG A 308 -4.63 20.78 -15.12
CA ARG A 308 -6.08 20.62 -14.99
C ARG A 308 -6.54 20.95 -13.58
N LEU A 309 -5.85 20.47 -12.54
CA LEU A 309 -6.15 20.80 -11.14
C LEU A 309 -6.13 22.31 -10.91
N VAL A 310 -5.13 23.03 -11.45
CA VAL A 310 -5.06 24.50 -11.33
C VAL A 310 -6.22 25.18 -12.08
N ARG A 311 -6.57 24.70 -13.29
CA ARG A 311 -7.69 25.24 -14.06
C ARG A 311 -9.05 24.98 -13.39
N HIS A 312 -9.24 23.80 -12.80
CA HIS A 312 -10.43 23.43 -12.03
C HIS A 312 -10.51 24.17 -10.69
N GLY A 313 -9.39 24.34 -9.99
CA GLY A 313 -9.29 25.06 -8.71
C GLY A 313 -9.41 26.59 -8.83
N ALA A 314 -9.20 27.15 -10.03
CA ALA A 314 -9.42 28.58 -10.31
C ALA A 314 -10.91 29.00 -10.33
N ILE A 315 -11.86 28.08 -10.13
CA ILE A 315 -13.31 28.37 -10.16
C ILE A 315 -14.02 28.08 -8.80
N SER A 316 -13.36 27.40 -7.85
CA SER A 316 -13.95 27.13 -6.52
C SER A 316 -13.40 28.04 -5.39
N GLY A 317 -12.39 28.86 -5.66
CA GLY A 317 -11.83 29.85 -4.72
C GLY A 317 -12.49 31.23 -4.78
N GLY A 318 -13.81 31.29 -5.03
CA GLY A 318 -14.59 32.52 -4.97
C GLY A 318 -14.49 33.14 -3.58
N VAL A 319 -13.65 34.16 -3.48
CA VAL A 319 -13.51 35.12 -2.39
C VAL A 319 -14.89 35.47 -1.84
N THR A 320 -15.22 34.98 -0.64
CA THR A 320 -16.18 35.68 0.21
C THR A 320 -15.46 36.90 0.76
N SER A 321 -15.92 38.04 0.24
CA SER A 321 -15.68 39.43 0.68
C SER A 321 -15.63 39.62 2.19
#